data_AF-A0A8H8P889-F1
#
_entry.id   AF-A0A8H8P889-F1
#
_cell.length_a   1.000
_cell.length_b   1.000
_cell.length_c   1.000
_cell.angle_alpha   90.00
_cell.angle_beta   90.00
_cell.angle_gamma   90.00
#
_symmetry.space_group_name_H-M   'P 1'
#
loop_
_entity.id
_entity.type
_entity.pdbx_description
1 polymer ?
#
loop_
_entity_poly.entity_id
_entity_poly.type
_entity_poly.pdbx_seq_one_letter_code
_entity_poly.pdbx_strand_id
1 'polypeptide(L)' 'MKNQLFCIVISPAGFSMDQKKIKAVTSWPIPKTVKQVQAFLGFVNYLCQFIPNFSTVACPLHNLTKKEIPWT' A
#
# COMPACT_ATOMS: atom_id res chain seq x y z
N MET A 1 4.96 -18.21 -20.56
CA MET A 1 3.95 -18.06 -19.50
C MET A 1 4.50 -17.09 -18.48
N LYS A 2 3.84 -15.95 -18.23
CA LYS A 2 4.31 -14.97 -17.25
C LYS A 2 3.73 -15.35 -15.89
N ASN A 3 4.54 -15.99 -15.05
CA ASN A 3 4.13 -16.35 -13.69
C ASN A 3 4.14 -15.09 -12.82
N GLN A 4 2.96 -14.47 -12.68
CA GLN A 4 2.72 -13.35 -11.77
C GLN A 4 2.09 -13.89 -10.48
N LEU A 5 2.86 -13.93 -9.39
CA LEU A 5 2.32 -14.19 -8.06
C LEU A 5 1.89 -12.86 -7.45
N PHE A 6 0.63 -12.51 -7.71
CA PHE A 6 -0.14 -11.34 -7.26
C PHE A 6 0.50 -9.95 -7.44
N CYS A 7 1.74 -9.66 -7.01
CA CYS A 7 2.48 -8.42 -7.28
C CYS A 7 4.00 -8.57 -7.39
N ILE A 8 4.50 -9.80 -7.45
CA ILE A 8 5.90 -10.07 -7.74
C ILE A 8 6.00 -10.44 -9.21
N VAL A 9 6.91 -9.76 -9.92
CA VAL A 9 7.39 -10.17 -11.23
C VAL A 9 8.60 -11.06 -11.01
N ILE A 10 8.49 -12.32 -11.42
CA ILE A 10 9.58 -13.29 -11.38
C ILE A 10 10.31 -13.24 -12.73
N SER A 11 11.62 -13.04 -12.69
CA SER A 11 12.51 -13.03 -13.85
C SER A 11 13.74 -13.91 -13.59
N PRO A 12 14.50 -14.29 -14.63
CA PRO A 12 15.77 -14.99 -14.44
C PRO A 12 16.78 -14.22 -13.57
N ALA A 13 16.65 -12.90 -13.48
CA ALA A 13 17.48 -12.03 -12.64
C ALA A 13 16.99 -11.94 -11.18
N GLY A 14 15.91 -12.63 -10.81
CA GLY A 14 15.32 -12.60 -9.47
C GLY A 14 13.88 -12.09 -9.45
N PHE A 15 13.45 -11.61 -8.28
CA PHE A 15 12.09 -11.13 -8.03
C PHE A 15 12.08 -9.60 -7.87
N SER A 16 11.10 -8.96 -8.50
CA SER A 16 10.88 -7.51 -8.40
C SER A 16 9.41 -7.21 -8.15
N MET A 17 9.11 -6.11 -7.44
CA MET A 17 7.73 -5.63 -7.35
C MET A 17 7.21 -5.21 -8.73
N ASP A 18 5.95 -5.53 -9.01
CA ASP A 18 5.26 -5.07 -10.21
C ASP A 18 5.24 -3.54 -10.24
N GLN A 19 5.95 -2.96 -11.20
CA GLN A 19 6.06 -1.52 -11.33
C GLN A 19 4.72 -0.82 -11.57
N LYS A 20 3.71 -1.53 -12.09
CA LYS A 20 2.35 -0.97 -12.19
C LYS A 20 1.76 -0.69 -10.81
N LYS A 21 2.07 -1.52 -9.82
CA LYS A 21 1.54 -1.40 -8.46
C LYS A 21 2.29 -0.35 -7.65
N ILE A 22 3.61 -0.27 -7.83
CA ILE A 22 4.40 0.85 -7.31
C ILE A 22 3.83 2.16 -7.86
N LYS A 23 3.63 2.26 -9.18
CA LYS A 23 3.03 3.44 -9.81
C LYS A 23 1.67 3.79 -9.23
N ALA A 24 0.79 2.81 -9.06
CA ALA A 24 -0.54 3.02 -8.50
C ALA A 24 -0.54 3.58 -7.07
N VAL A 25 0.40 3.14 -6.21
CA VAL A 25 0.58 3.73 -4.87
C VAL A 25 1.10 5.15 -4.97
N THR A 26 2.12 5.39 -5.81
CA THR A 26 2.71 6.74 -5.95
C THR A 26 1.76 7.75 -6.59
N SER A 27 0.82 7.30 -7.42
CA SER A 27 -0.20 8.14 -8.05
C SER A 27 -1.51 8.18 -7.26
N TRP A 28 -1.57 7.55 -6.07
CA TRP A 28 -2.80 7.49 -5.30
C TRP A 28 -3.18 8.91 -4.83
N PRO A 29 -4.43 9.34 -5.02
CA PRO A 29 -4.86 10.67 -4.60
C PRO A 29 -4.79 10.79 -3.07
N ILE A 30 -4.39 11.96 -2.57
CA ILE A 30 -4.32 12.22 -1.13
C ILE A 30 -5.71 12.00 -0.52
N PRO A 31 -5.87 11.04 0.42
CA PRO A 31 -7.17 10.74 1.00
C PRO A 31 -7.62 11.89 1.90
N LYS A 32 -8.89 12.29 1.74
CA LYS A 32 -9.55 13.38 2.48
C LYS A 32 -10.62 12.89 3.45
N THR A 33 -10.86 11.58 3.50
CA THR A 33 -11.91 10.98 4.33
C THR A 33 -11.47 9.65 4.92
N VAL A 34 -12.10 9.24 6.03
CA VAL A 34 -11.90 7.93 6.70
C VAL A 34 -12.00 6.79 5.68
N LYS A 35 -13.05 6.80 4.85
CA LYS A 35 -13.28 5.76 3.84
C LYS A 35 -12.16 5.68 2.81
N GLN A 36 -11.62 6.83 2.38
CA GLN A 36 -10.50 6.86 1.43
C GLN A 36 -9.20 6.35 2.06
N VAL A 37 -8.95 6.64 3.34
CA VAL A 37 -7.80 6.07 4.07
C VAL A 37 -7.95 4.56 4.23
N GLN A 38 -9.14 4.06 4.58
CA GLN A 38 -9.41 2.63 4.67
C GLN A 38 -9.22 1.93 3.32
N ALA A 39 -9.70 2.53 2.23
CA ALA A 39 -9.50 2.02 0.88
C ALA A 39 -8.01 1.98 0.49
N PHE A 40 -7.26 3.03 0.81
CA PHE A 40 -5.81 3.07 0.61
C PHE A 40 -5.10 2.00 1.42
N LEU A 41 -5.38 1.88 2.71
CA LEU A 41 -4.79 0.86 3.59
C LEU A 41 -5.10 -0.55 3.10
N GLY A 42 -6.31 -0.82 2.65
CA GLY A 42 -6.67 -2.10 2.02
C GLY A 42 -5.87 -2.38 0.75
N PHE A 43 -5.59 -1.35 -0.05
CA PHE A 43 -4.77 -1.47 -1.26
C PHE A 43 -3.29 -1.73 -0.94
N VAL A 44 -2.70 -0.97 0.00
CA VAL A 44 -1.28 -1.09 0.36
C VAL A 44 -0.99 -2.28 1.27
N ASN A 45 -1.99 -2.90 1.89
CA ASN A 45 -1.81 -4.09 2.72
C ASN A 45 -1.15 -5.25 1.96
N TYR A 46 -1.34 -5.34 0.65
CA TYR A 46 -0.62 -6.33 -0.14
C TYR A 46 0.90 -6.07 -0.16
N LEU A 47 1.30 -4.79 -0.21
CA LEU A 47 2.70 -4.37 -0.39
C LEU A 47 3.48 -4.36 0.92
N CYS A 48 2.80 -4.45 2.06
CA CYS A 48 3.43 -4.36 3.39
C CYS A 48 4.54 -5.39 3.60
N GLN A 49 4.42 -6.59 3.02
CA GLN A 49 5.42 -7.66 3.10
C GLN A 49 6.75 -7.31 2.40
N PHE A 50 6.77 -6.28 1.56
CA PHE A 50 7.97 -5.79 0.86
C PHE A 50 8.48 -4.45 1.38
N ILE A 51 7.75 -3.82 2.30
CA ILE A 51 8.11 -2.51 2.85
C ILE A 51 8.63 -2.71 4.27
N PRO A 52 9.95 -2.56 4.51
CA PRO A 52 10.50 -2.68 5.86
C PRO A 52 9.85 -1.63 6.76
N ASN A 53 9.48 -2.03 7.99
CA ASN A 53 8.81 -1.17 8.96
C ASN A 53 7.49 -0.55 8.49
N PHE A 54 6.76 -1.23 7.58
CA PHE A 54 5.48 -0.74 7.06
C PHE A 54 4.50 -0.31 8.16
N SER A 55 4.39 -1.09 9.24
CA SER A 55 3.49 -0.77 10.37
C SER A 55 3.78 0.59 10.98
N THR A 56 5.06 0.98 11.09
CA THR A 56 5.46 2.30 11.60
C THR A 56 5.04 3.41 10.65
N VAL A 57 5.20 3.21 9.34
CA VAL A 57 4.83 4.18 8.30
C VAL A 57 3.31 4.31 8.17
N ALA A 58 2.57 3.21 8.32
CA ALA A 58 1.11 3.17 8.21
C ALA A 58 0.40 3.58 9.51
N CYS A 59 1.09 3.61 10.66
CA CYS A 59 0.54 3.99 11.96
C CYS A 59 -0.28 5.31 11.94
N PRO A 60 0.23 6.44 11.40
CA PRO A 60 -0.57 7.67 11.31
C PRO A 60 -1.85 7.49 10.47
N LEU A 61 -1.80 6.72 9.38
CA LEU A 61 -2.99 6.42 8.57
C LEU A 61 -4.00 5.57 9.34
N HIS A 62 -3.56 4.57 10.10
CA HIS A 62 -4.44 3.78 10.97
C HIS A 62 -5.08 4.64 12.07
N ASN A 63 -4.36 5.61 12.61
CA ASN A 63 -4.91 6.57 13.57
C ASN A 63 -6.03 7.42 12.96
N LEU A 64 -5.90 7.88 11.72
CA LEU A 64 -6.97 8.60 11.02
C LEU A 64 -8.25 7.77 10.84
N THR A 65 -8.20 6.43 10.95
CA THR A 65 -9.40 5.59 10.87
C THR A 65 -10.15 5.43 12.21
N LYS A 66 -9.58 5.90 13.32
CA LYS A 66 -10.19 5.82 14.64
C LYS A 66 -11.22 6.94 14.82
N LYS A 67 -12.36 6.61 15.42
CA LYS A 67 -13.48 7.56 15.66
C LYS A 67 -13.10 8.79 16.51
N GLU A 68 -12.03 8.69 17.30
CA GLU A 68 -11.68 9.73 18.29
C GLU A 68 -10.56 10.66 17.84
N ILE A 69 -10.05 10.53 16.61
CA ILE A 69 -8.95 11.36 16.11
C ILE A 69 -9.50 12.37 15.09
N PRO A 70 -9.48 13.68 15.42
CA PRO A 70 -9.86 14.72 14.48
C PRO A 70 -8.96 14.69 13.25
N TRP A 71 -9.55 14.84 12.07
CA TRP A 71 -8.81 15.07 10.84
C TRP A 71 -8.33 16.52 10.86
N THR A 72 -7.08 16.76 11.26
CA THR A 72 -6.47 18.10 11.28
C THR A 72 -5.27 18.14 10.36
#